data_AF-A0A923Q6X7-F1
#
_entry.id   AF-A0A923Q6X7-F1
#
_cell.length_a   1.000
_cell.length_b   1.000
_cell.length_c   1.000
_cell.angle_alpha   90.00
_cell.angle_beta   90.00
_cell.angle_gamma   90.00
#
_symmetry.space_group_name_H-M   'P 1'
#
loop_
_entity.id
_entity.type
_entity.pdbx_description
1 polymer ?
#
loop_
_entity_poly.entity_id
_entity_poly.type
_entity_poly.pdbx_seq_one_letter_code
_entity_poly.pdbx_strand_id
1 'polypeptide(L)'
;MPAPLLLASNRGPLSWVEDARGEPTPVRGAGGLVSAVTSAAGDAVWVCAALSDTDRRVARSRQGAVSPGVVMLDLDPVTFDRAYNGVANALLWFVAHLLFDTATAPV
;
A
#
# COMPACT_ATOMS: atom_id res chain seq x y z
N MET A 1 -14.58 -6.03 24.70
CA MET A 1 -13.56 -5.10 24.19
C MET A 1 -14.00 -4.68 22.80
N PRO A 2 -14.03 -3.38 22.45
CA PRO A 2 -14.34 -2.98 21.07
C PRO A 2 -13.35 -3.67 20.12
N ALA A 3 -13.83 -4.05 18.93
CA ALA A 3 -12.96 -4.66 17.93
C ALA A 3 -11.93 -3.61 17.47
N PRO A 4 -10.64 -3.96 17.35
CA PRO A 4 -9.65 -3.05 16.78
C PRO A 4 -10.08 -2.66 15.35
N LEU A 5 -9.90 -1.39 14.99
CA LEU A 5 -10.15 -0.92 13.64
C LEU A 5 -9.06 -1.46 12.71
N LEU A 6 -9.41 -2.34 11.77
CA LEU A 6 -8.49 -2.76 10.73
C LEU A 6 -8.75 -1.98 9.45
N LEU A 7 -7.72 -1.30 8.97
CA LEU A 7 -7.71 -0.66 7.66
C LEU A 7 -6.78 -1.43 6.73
N ALA A 8 -7.27 -1.73 5.52
CA ALA A 8 -6.45 -2.28 4.45
C ALA A 8 -6.52 -1.36 3.23
N SER A 9 -5.36 -0.95 2.74
CA SER A 9 -5.24 -0.22 1.48
C SER A 9 -3.89 -0.53 0.83
N ASN A 10 -3.82 -0.49 -0.51
CA ASN A 10 -2.58 -0.82 -1.20
C ASN A 10 -1.40 0.05 -0.73
N ARG A 11 -1.61 1.37 -0.68
CA ARG A 11 -0.65 2.33 -0.10
C ARG A 11 -1.00 2.60 1.36
N GLY A 12 -0.01 2.46 2.23
CA GLY A 12 -0.12 2.77 3.65
C GLY A 12 0.24 4.21 4.00
N PRO A 13 0.33 4.55 5.30
CA PRO A 13 0.62 5.89 5.78
C PRO A 13 2.12 6.24 5.75
N LEU A 14 2.98 5.25 5.45
CA LEU A 14 4.43 5.35 5.44
C LEU A 14 5.00 4.69 4.18
N SER A 15 6.09 5.26 3.67
CA SER A 15 7.00 4.63 2.72
C SER A 15 8.43 4.78 3.23
N TRP A 16 9.33 3.89 2.84
CA TRP A 16 10.74 3.92 3.20
C TRP A 16 11.59 4.34 2.01
N VAL A 17 12.50 5.28 2.25
CA VAL A 17 13.50 5.74 1.26
C VAL A 17 14.90 5.53 1.83
N GLU A 18 15.87 5.28 0.97
CA GLU A 18 17.27 5.21 1.39
C GLU A 18 17.82 6.62 1.60
N ASP A 19 18.53 6.82 2.71
CA ASP A 19 19.31 8.03 2.93
C ASP A 19 20.67 7.98 2.21
N ALA A 20 21.49 9.02 2.37
CA ALA A 20 22.81 9.10 1.75
C ALA A 20 23.80 8.01 2.19
N ARG A 21 23.47 7.24 3.23
CA ARG A 21 24.25 6.11 3.76
C ARG A 21 23.65 4.75 3.37
N GLY A 22 22.52 4.74 2.64
CA GLY A 22 21.79 3.52 2.29
C GLY A 22 20.84 3.04 3.38
N GLU A 23 20.67 3.80 4.47
CA GLU A 23 19.82 3.40 5.58
C GLU A 23 18.36 3.76 5.31
N PRO A 24 17.40 2.87 5.64
CA PRO A 24 16.00 3.12 5.39
C PRO A 24 15.45 4.19 6.36
N THR A 25 14.95 5.28 5.80
CA THR A 25 14.29 6.38 6.52
C THR A 25 12.81 6.44 6.20
N PRO A 26 11.92 6.62 7.20
CA PRO A 26 10.49 6.66 6.96
C PRO A 26 10.07 8.03 6.43
N VAL A 27 9.22 8.02 5.41
CA VAL A 27 8.56 9.18 4.85
C VAL A 27 7.06 9.03 5.06
N ARG A 28 6.45 10.04 5.67
CA ARG A 28 5.01 10.06 5.92
C ARG A 28 4.26 10.32 4.61
N GLY A 29 3.32 9.42 4.29
CA GLY A 29 2.39 9.61 3.19
C GLY A 29 1.41 10.75 3.47
N ALA A 30 1.03 11.48 2.43
CA ALA A 30 -0.05 12.45 2.47
C ALA A 30 -1.42 11.77 2.24
N GLY A 31 -2.51 12.42 2.67
CA GLY A 31 -3.87 12.01 2.32
C GLY A 31 -4.87 12.09 3.49
N GLY A 32 -6.15 12.24 3.15
CA GLY A 32 -7.23 12.39 4.14
C GLY A 32 -7.39 11.18 5.06
N LEU A 33 -7.16 9.97 4.53
CA LEU A 33 -7.23 8.73 5.32
C LEU A 33 -6.13 8.64 6.37
N VAL A 34 -4.91 9.08 6.03
CA VAL A 34 -3.80 9.17 6.99
C VAL A 34 -4.17 10.09 8.15
N SER A 35 -4.71 11.27 7.84
CA SER A 35 -5.13 12.24 8.87
C SER A 35 -6.29 11.71 9.72
N ALA A 36 -7.32 11.11 9.11
CA ALA A 36 -8.49 10.59 9.81
C ALA A 36 -8.13 9.42 10.75
N VAL A 37 -7.36 8.45 10.27
CA VAL A 37 -6.96 7.28 11.08
C VAL A 37 -6.01 7.68 12.22
N THR A 38 -5.08 8.62 11.97
CA THR A 38 -4.21 9.14 13.03
C THR A 38 -5.02 9.81 14.15
N SER A 39 -6.11 10.49 13.81
CA SER A 39 -6.98 11.16 14.80
C SER A 39 -7.89 10.21 15.58
N ALA A 40 -8.11 8.98 15.10
CA ALA A 40 -9.01 8.01 15.71
C ALA A 40 -8.46 7.32 16.97
N ALA A 41 -7.19 7.60 17.33
CA ALA A 41 -6.48 7.19 18.56
C ALA A 41 -6.55 5.69 18.95
N GLY A 42 -5.38 5.04 19.02
CA GLY A 42 -5.13 3.93 19.95
C GLY A 42 -5.35 2.50 19.43
N ASP A 43 -6.42 2.23 18.68
CA ASP A 43 -6.84 0.84 18.39
C ASP A 43 -6.92 0.49 16.89
N ALA A 44 -6.13 1.17 16.04
CA ALA A 44 -6.13 0.92 14.60
C ALA A 44 -4.89 0.17 14.11
N VAL A 45 -5.09 -0.85 13.27
CA VAL A 45 -4.03 -1.51 12.50
C VAL A 45 -4.24 -1.22 11.03
N TRP A 46 -3.22 -0.68 10.38
CA TRP A 46 -3.19 -0.43 8.95
C TRP A 46 -2.33 -1.47 8.24
N VAL A 47 -2.95 -2.31 7.43
CA VAL A 47 -2.29 -3.28 6.55
C VAL A 47 -2.11 -2.67 5.16
N CYS A 48 -0.89 -2.67 4.64
CA CYS A 48 -0.58 -2.17 3.29
C CYS A 48 0.48 -3.01 2.57
N ALA A 49 0.66 -2.80 1.27
CA ALA A 49 1.72 -3.46 0.50
C ALA A 49 3.05 -2.68 0.61
N ALA A 50 4.17 -3.40 0.55
CA ALA A 50 5.48 -2.80 0.29
C ALA A 50 5.57 -2.42 -1.20
N LEU A 51 5.82 -1.13 -1.50
CA LEU A 51 5.72 -0.61 -2.87
C LEU A 51 7.09 -0.31 -3.51
N SER A 52 8.17 -0.35 -2.73
CA SER A 52 9.55 -0.17 -3.18
C SER A 52 10.46 -1.30 -2.66
N ASP A 53 11.65 -1.45 -3.24
CA ASP A 53 12.63 -2.41 -2.71
C ASP A 53 13.04 -2.08 -1.27
N THR A 54 13.11 -0.79 -0.93
CA THR A 54 13.37 -0.33 0.44
C THR A 54 12.25 -0.72 1.39
N ASP A 55 10.98 -0.53 0.99
CA ASP A 55 9.81 -0.99 1.75
C ASP A 55 9.90 -2.49 2.01
N ARG A 56 10.22 -3.28 0.98
CA ARG A 56 10.31 -4.75 1.08
C ARG A 56 11.42 -5.18 2.04
N ARG A 57 12.59 -4.52 1.97
CA ARG A 57 13.69 -4.79 2.92
C ARG A 57 13.27 -4.50 4.36
N VAL A 58 12.58 -3.39 4.61
CA VAL A 58 12.10 -3.02 5.95
C VAL A 58 11.00 -3.96 6.43
N ALA A 59 10.05 -4.31 5.57
CA ALA A 59 9.00 -5.27 5.87
C ALA A 59 9.59 -6.63 6.27
N ARG A 60 10.57 -7.15 5.51
CA ARG A 60 11.25 -8.40 5.86
C ARG A 60 12.03 -8.31 7.18
N SER A 61 12.80 -7.24 7.39
CA SER A 61 13.62 -7.11 8.60
C SER A 61 12.78 -6.93 9.88
N ARG A 62 11.56 -6.42 9.76
CA ARG A 62 10.63 -6.20 10.88
C ARG A 62 9.45 -7.15 10.92
N GLN A 63 9.49 -8.23 10.14
CA GLN A 63 8.41 -9.24 10.06
C GLN A 63 7.03 -8.59 9.79
N GLY A 64 7.02 -7.57 8.94
CA GLY A 64 5.84 -6.79 8.54
C GLY A 64 5.46 -5.66 9.50
N ALA A 65 5.84 -5.68 10.77
CA ALA A 65 5.51 -4.64 11.74
C ALA A 65 6.46 -3.42 11.61
N VAL A 66 6.21 -2.57 10.62
CA VAL A 66 7.16 -1.51 10.23
C VAL A 66 7.10 -0.25 11.10
N SER A 67 5.98 -0.04 11.80
CA SER A 67 5.71 1.07 12.73
C SER A 67 4.55 0.66 13.66
N PRO A 68 4.37 1.27 14.86
CA PRO A 68 3.19 1.01 15.68
C PRO A 68 1.90 1.18 14.88
N GLY A 69 1.07 0.11 14.86
CA GLY A 69 -0.19 0.09 14.12
C GLY A 69 -0.07 -0.02 12.60
N VAL A 70 1.13 -0.28 12.03
CA VAL A 70 1.32 -0.44 10.59
C VAL A 70 1.97 -1.78 10.26
N VAL A 71 1.24 -2.59 9.48
CA VAL A 71 1.69 -3.87 8.95
C VAL A 71 1.89 -3.73 7.44
N MET A 72 3.11 -3.98 6.97
CA MET A 72 3.47 -3.89 5.56
C MET A 72 3.79 -5.28 5.01
N LEU A 73 3.15 -5.64 3.89
CA LEU A 73 3.24 -6.95 3.25
C LEU A 73 4.28 -6.94 2.12
N ASP A 74 5.30 -7.78 2.24
CA ASP A 74 6.21 -8.10 1.14
C ASP A 74 5.57 -9.19 0.25
N LEU A 75 4.71 -8.74 -0.66
CA LEU A 75 4.00 -9.62 -1.59
C LEU A 75 4.94 -10.07 -2.72
N ASP A 76 4.81 -11.31 -3.18
CA ASP A 76 5.52 -11.79 -4.38
C ASP A 76 5.39 -10.77 -5.53
N PRO A 77 6.49 -10.28 -6.13
CA PRO A 77 6.44 -9.23 -7.13
C PRO A 77 5.59 -9.57 -8.36
N VAL A 78 5.60 -10.84 -8.79
CA VAL A 78 4.81 -11.28 -9.95
C VAL A 78 3.31 -11.24 -9.62
N THR A 79 2.94 -11.71 -8.44
CA THR A 79 1.57 -11.65 -7.93
C THR A 79 1.11 -10.21 -7.77
N PHE A 80 1.95 -9.34 -7.18
CA PHE A 80 1.65 -7.92 -7.00
C PHE A 80 1.43 -7.23 -8.34
N ASP A 81 2.32 -7.42 -9.32
CA ASP A 81 2.21 -6.80 -10.64
C ASP A 81 0.93 -7.23 -11.37
N ARG A 82 0.64 -8.54 -11.40
CA ARG A 82 -0.59 -9.06 -12.02
C ARG A 82 -1.85 -8.53 -11.35
N ALA A 83 -1.90 -8.50 -10.02
CA ALA A 83 -3.08 -8.07 -9.28
C ALA A 83 -3.26 -6.54 -9.29
N TYR A 84 -2.22 -5.79 -8.97
CA TYR A 84 -2.29 -4.34 -8.80
C TYR A 84 -2.19 -3.58 -10.12
N ASN A 85 -1.22 -3.90 -10.97
CA ASN A 85 -1.06 -3.19 -12.24
C ASN A 85 -1.99 -3.75 -13.32
N GLY A 86 -2.04 -5.08 -13.46
CA GLY A 86 -2.88 -5.74 -14.46
C GLY A 86 -4.38 -5.64 -14.14
N VAL A 87 -4.80 -6.21 -13.01
CA VAL A 87 -6.23 -6.26 -12.67
C VAL A 87 -6.75 -4.93 -12.15
N ALA A 88 -6.14 -4.34 -11.10
CA ALA A 88 -6.70 -3.14 -10.48
C ALA A 88 -6.53 -1.88 -11.33
N ASN A 89 -5.30 -1.52 -11.72
CA ASN A 89 -5.00 -0.25 -12.37
C ASN A 89 -5.19 -0.25 -13.90
N ALA A 90 -5.32 -1.42 -14.54
CA ALA A 90 -5.68 -1.51 -15.95
C ALA A 90 -7.11 -2.01 -16.12
N LEU A 91 -7.40 -3.30 -15.86
CA LEU A 91 -8.72 -3.86 -16.14
C LEU A 91 -9.87 -3.15 -15.38
N LEU A 92 -9.85 -3.19 -14.05
CA LEU A 92 -10.92 -2.62 -13.23
C LEU A 92 -11.00 -1.11 -13.41
N TRP A 93 -9.86 -0.43 -13.52
CA TRP A 93 -9.82 1.00 -13.81
C TRP A 93 -10.52 1.33 -15.14
N PHE A 94 -10.18 0.64 -16.22
CA PHE A 94 -10.76 0.89 -17.55
C PHE A 94 -12.26 0.56 -17.58
N VAL A 95 -12.68 -0.54 -16.94
CA VAL A 95 -14.11 -0.87 -16.82
C VAL A 95 -14.84 0.23 -16.05
N ALA A 96 -14.35 0.61 -14.86
CA ALA A 96 -15.02 1.57 -13.99
C ALA A 96 -15.10 2.98 -14.59
N HIS A 97 -14.14 3.34 -15.45
CA HIS A 97 -14.06 4.67 -16.07
C HIS A 97 -14.44 4.69 -17.55
N LEU A 98 -14.94 3.57 -18.10
CA LEU A 98 -15.38 3.45 -19.50
C LEU A 98 -14.29 3.84 -20.51
N LEU A 99 -13.05 3.37 -20.29
CA LEU A 99 -11.88 3.78 -21.07
C LEU A 99 -11.48 2.80 -22.19
N PHE A 100 -12.21 1.69 -22.37
CA PHE A 100 -11.94 0.77 -23.48
C PHE A 100 -12.36 1.37 -24.82
N ASP A 101 -11.45 1.36 -25.79
CA ASP A 101 -11.72 1.77 -27.17
C ASP A 101 -12.44 0.65 -27.95
N THR A 102 -13.67 0.37 -27.54
CA THR A 102 -14.51 -0.68 -28.15
C THR A 102 -14.85 -0.42 -29.62
N ALA A 103 -14.67 0.82 -30.10
CA ALA A 103 -14.95 1.19 -31.48
C ALA A 103 -13.84 0.73 -32.44
N THR A 104 -12.58 0.75 -32.02
CA THR A 104 -11.43 0.34 -32.86
C THR A 104 -10.72 -0.92 -32.38
N ALA A 105 -10.97 -1.35 -31.14
CA ALA A 105 -10.44 -2.56 -30.55
C ALA A 105 -11.55 -3.28 -29.73
N PRO A 106 -12.27 -4.24 -30.35
CA PRO A 106 -13.26 -5.06 -29.64
C PRO A 106 -12.61 -5.80 -28.47
N VAL A 107 -13.32 -5.87 -27.35
CA VAL A 107 -12.91 -6.60 -26.13
C VAL A 107 -13.42 -8.03 -26.12
#